data_AF-A0AAV4MX95-F1
#
_entry.id   AF-A0AAV4MX95-F1
#
_cell.length_a   1.000
_cell.length_b   1.000
_cell.length_c   1.000
_cell.angle_alpha   90.00
_cell.angle_beta   90.00
_cell.angle_gamma   90.00
#
_symmetry.space_group_name_H-M   'P 1'
#
loop_
_entity.id
_entity.type
_entity.pdbx_description
1 polymer ?
#
loop_
_entity_poly.entity_id
_entity_poly.type
_entity_poly.pdbx_seq_one_letter_code
_entity_poly.pdbx_strand_id
1 'polypeptide(L)'
;MILSGEAELALSFLSVNEQRSKAVNFSTGYTIEENIFYKLMPQVRKSAFAFLYPFNVNLWICLMGAIITLSIVLAKFEGRTTSILGTLFKIFANILGQPLIFKNNSLKSNTLLSFWLFFANKFSYSATLLSFLIQPLRESPIQNFYELSKAVQAGSHKDYFSVYSIHRLSNSNLAHLRQLGEFLARNNEIEDLKGMTEQNYLTHEVVRSLSRDNAKIFFGNRNGIYYSENTLFVNPTAFAFGKNFLMYIEIEFCYF
;
A
#
# COMPACT_ATOMS: atom_id res chain seq x y z
N MET A 1 -26.62 -29.42 14.54
CA MET A 1 -26.23 -30.64 13.81
C MET A 1 -25.35 -31.56 14.65
N ILE A 2 -24.03 -31.35 14.79
CA ILE A 2 -23.20 -32.30 15.58
C ILE A 2 -23.61 -32.36 17.06
N LEU A 3 -23.72 -31.20 17.71
CA LEU A 3 -24.08 -31.14 19.13
C LEU A 3 -25.51 -31.62 19.43
N SER A 4 -26.41 -31.48 18.46
CA SER A 4 -27.80 -31.96 18.55
C SER A 4 -27.93 -33.45 18.22
N GLY A 5 -26.85 -34.13 17.82
CA GLY A 5 -26.86 -35.54 17.41
C GLY A 5 -27.49 -35.79 16.03
N GLU A 6 -27.78 -34.73 15.26
CA GLU A 6 -28.36 -34.84 13.91
C GLU A 6 -27.31 -35.18 12.85
N ALA A 7 -26.03 -35.00 13.16
CA ALA A 7 -24.92 -35.33 12.28
C ALA A 7 -23.73 -35.85 13.10
N GLU A 8 -23.06 -36.89 12.60
CA GLU A 8 -21.90 -37.47 13.28
C GLU A 8 -20.57 -36.86 12.81
N LEU A 9 -20.55 -36.33 11.58
CA LEU A 9 -19.40 -35.74 10.91
C LEU A 9 -19.81 -34.42 10.23
N ALA A 10 -18.94 -33.41 10.29
CA ALA A 10 -19.04 -32.19 9.51
C ALA A 10 -17.84 -32.05 8.57
N LEU A 11 -18.13 -32.25 7.28
CA LEU A 11 -17.22 -31.94 6.18
C LEU A 11 -17.50 -30.52 5.69
N SER A 12 -16.96 -29.53 6.39
CA SER A 12 -17.11 -28.12 6.06
C SER A 12 -15.83 -27.35 6.38
N PHE A 13 -15.73 -26.10 5.89
CA PHE A 13 -14.65 -25.18 6.23
C PHE A 13 -14.75 -24.71 7.68
N LEU A 14 -14.50 -25.62 8.61
CA LEU A 14 -14.62 -25.36 10.04
C LEU A 14 -13.25 -25.07 10.62
N SER A 15 -13.01 -23.79 10.91
CA SER A 15 -11.87 -23.34 11.71
C SER A 15 -11.89 -24.01 13.10
N VAL A 16 -10.78 -24.64 13.46
CA VAL A 16 -10.53 -25.20 14.80
C VAL A 16 -10.32 -24.05 15.79
N ASN A 17 -11.04 -24.09 16.91
CA ASN A 17 -10.84 -23.14 18.00
C ASN A 17 -11.04 -23.82 19.35
N GLU A 18 -10.50 -23.23 20.42
CA GLU A 18 -10.52 -23.83 21.75
C GLU A 18 -11.96 -24.12 22.25
N GLN A 19 -12.90 -23.22 21.99
CA GLN A 19 -14.29 -23.37 22.42
C GLN A 19 -15.00 -24.54 21.72
N ARG A 20 -14.74 -24.74 20.42
CA ARG A 20 -15.29 -25.83 19.62
C ARG A 20 -14.61 -27.15 19.94
N SER A 21 -13.28 -27.15 20.16
CA SER A 21 -12.54 -28.36 20.55
C SER A 21 -12.99 -28.93 21.90
N LYS A 22 -13.56 -28.10 22.78
CA LYS A 22 -14.20 -28.58 24.01
C LYS A 22 -15.52 -29.33 23.74
N ALA A 23 -16.19 -29.00 22.65
CA ALA A 23 -17.53 -29.49 22.32
C ALA A 23 -17.50 -30.67 21.32
N VAL A 24 -16.59 -30.65 20.35
CA VAL A 24 -16.43 -31.66 19.30
C VAL A 24 -14.95 -32.01 19.12
N ASN A 25 -14.66 -33.19 18.58
CA ASN A 25 -13.30 -33.58 18.23
C ASN A 25 -13.00 -33.13 16.79
N PHE A 26 -11.74 -32.89 16.49
CA PHE A 26 -11.27 -32.44 15.18
C PHE A 26 -10.19 -33.37 14.64
N SER A 27 -10.12 -33.49 13.31
CA SER A 27 -9.03 -34.20 12.63
C SER A 27 -7.75 -33.36 12.65
N THR A 28 -6.67 -33.93 12.11
CA THR A 28 -5.54 -33.13 11.65
C THR A 28 -6.01 -32.06 10.66
N GLY A 29 -5.42 -30.86 10.77
CA GLY A 29 -5.79 -29.74 9.91
C GLY A 29 -5.38 -30.01 8.47
N TYR A 30 -6.33 -29.99 7.55
CA TYR A 30 -6.07 -30.26 6.13
C TYR A 30 -5.72 -28.99 5.35
N THR A 31 -6.14 -27.81 5.82
CA THR A 31 -5.69 -26.52 5.28
C THR A 31 -5.69 -25.44 6.35
N ILE A 32 -5.04 -24.33 6.05
CA ILE A 32 -4.87 -23.19 6.94
C ILE A 32 -5.64 -22.00 6.37
N GLU A 33 -6.55 -21.44 7.16
CA GLU A 33 -7.34 -20.28 6.81
C GLU A 33 -6.70 -19.01 7.38
N GLU A 34 -6.14 -18.19 6.51
CA GLU A 34 -5.56 -16.89 6.86
C GLU A 34 -6.60 -15.78 6.70
N ASN A 35 -6.93 -15.08 7.79
CA ASN A 35 -7.80 -13.92 7.70
C ASN A 35 -6.99 -12.67 7.36
N ILE A 36 -7.35 -12.04 6.24
CA ILE A 36 -6.71 -10.83 5.72
C ILE A 36 -7.75 -9.74 5.51
N PHE A 37 -7.30 -8.53 5.23
CA PHE A 37 -8.18 -7.52 4.66
C PHE A 37 -7.89 -7.34 3.17
N TYR A 38 -8.92 -6.92 2.45
CA TYR A 38 -8.82 -6.58 1.04
C TYR A 38 -9.55 -5.26 0.77
N LYS A 39 -9.11 -4.60 -0.29
CA LYS A 39 -9.67 -3.32 -0.76
C LYS A 39 -9.36 -3.09 -2.23
N LEU A 40 -9.99 -2.09 -2.82
CA LEU A 40 -9.59 -1.64 -4.15
C LEU A 40 -8.19 -1.02 -4.13
N MET A 41 -7.42 -1.28 -5.19
CA MET A 41 -6.16 -0.57 -5.39
C MET A 41 -6.43 0.94 -5.48
N PRO A 42 -5.55 1.76 -4.86
CA PRO A 42 -5.67 3.20 -4.95
C PRO A 42 -5.54 3.66 -6.40
N GLN A 43 -6.31 4.68 -6.77
CA GLN A 43 -6.23 5.22 -8.12
C GLN A 43 -4.86 5.87 -8.36
N VAL A 44 -4.48 5.94 -9.63
CA VAL A 44 -3.32 6.72 -10.06
C VAL A 44 -3.55 8.18 -9.69
N ARG A 45 -2.59 8.78 -8.98
CA ARG A 45 -2.65 10.19 -8.63
C ARG A 45 -2.54 11.03 -9.91
N LYS A 46 -3.67 11.56 -10.37
CA LYS A 46 -3.71 12.52 -11.48
C LYS A 46 -3.43 13.91 -10.92
N SER A 47 -2.24 14.44 -11.17
CA SER A 47 -1.89 15.81 -10.80
C SER A 47 -1.42 16.58 -12.04
N ALA A 48 -1.93 17.81 -12.20
CA ALA A 48 -1.43 18.72 -13.24
C ALA A 48 0.06 19.07 -13.04
N PHE A 49 0.56 18.95 -11.81
CA PHE A 49 1.95 19.22 -11.44
C PHE A 49 2.83 17.97 -11.38
N ALA A 50 2.42 16.87 -12.02
CA ALA A 50 3.17 15.62 -12.01
C ALA A 50 4.60 15.76 -12.59
N PHE A 51 4.83 16.74 -13.45
CA PHE A 51 6.17 17.05 -13.98
C PHE A 51 7.16 17.53 -12.90
N LEU A 52 6.70 17.99 -11.73
CA LEU A 52 7.58 18.41 -10.64
C LEU A 52 7.98 17.24 -9.71
N TYR A 53 7.29 16.11 -9.78
CA TYR A 53 7.55 14.92 -8.96
C TYR A 53 8.90 14.24 -9.16
N PRO A 54 9.59 14.34 -10.32
CA PRO A 54 10.91 13.73 -10.48
C PRO A 54 11.93 14.15 -9.43
N PHE A 55 11.84 15.39 -8.95
CA PHE A 55 12.74 15.92 -7.94
C PHE A 55 11.98 16.40 -6.69
N ASN A 56 12.58 16.14 -5.53
CA ASN A 56 12.09 16.65 -4.27
C ASN A 56 12.16 18.19 -4.22
N VAL A 57 11.30 18.81 -3.42
CA VAL A 57 11.27 20.27 -3.22
C VAL A 57 12.65 20.80 -2.80
N ASN A 58 13.37 20.08 -1.95
CA ASN A 58 14.72 20.44 -1.53
C ASN A 58 15.70 20.49 -2.72
N LEU A 59 15.59 19.57 -3.68
CA LEU A 59 16.44 19.55 -4.87
C LEU A 59 16.11 20.72 -5.80
N TRP A 60 14.82 21.06 -5.96
CA TRP A 60 14.41 22.24 -6.71
C TRP A 60 14.98 23.53 -6.10
N ILE A 61 14.96 23.65 -4.76
CA ILE A 61 15.57 24.78 -4.05
C ILE A 61 17.09 24.81 -4.27
N CYS A 62 17.77 23.66 -4.16
CA CYS A 62 19.20 23.57 -4.44
C CYS A 62 19.56 23.95 -5.89
N LEU A 63 18.74 23.52 -6.87
CA LEU A 63 18.93 23.88 -8.28
C LEU A 63 18.78 25.40 -8.50
N MET A 64 17.74 26.01 -7.93
CA MET A 64 17.56 27.46 -7.98
C MET A 64 18.72 28.20 -7.32
N GLY A 65 19.17 27.72 -6.16
CA GLY A 65 20.35 28.25 -5.47
C GLY A 65 21.63 28.15 -6.32
N ALA A 66 21.87 27.00 -6.96
CA ALA A 66 23.02 26.79 -7.84
C ALA A 66 23.01 27.72 -9.06
N ILE A 67 21.85 27.96 -9.67
CA ILE A 67 21.70 28.91 -10.79
C ILE A 67 22.06 30.33 -10.33
N ILE A 68 21.55 30.76 -9.18
CA ILE A 68 21.81 32.10 -8.64
C ILE A 68 23.29 32.28 -8.30
N THR A 69 23.89 31.32 -7.58
CA THR A 69 25.31 31.38 -7.19
C THR A 69 26.21 31.41 -8.42
N LEU A 70 25.95 30.57 -9.41
CA LEU A 70 26.72 30.56 -10.65
C LEU A 70 26.56 31.87 -11.43
N SER A 71 25.36 32.43 -11.48
CA SER A 71 25.09 33.73 -12.12
C SER A 71 25.95 34.84 -11.52
N ILE A 72 26.05 34.89 -10.19
CA ILE A 72 26.85 35.88 -9.47
C ILE A 72 28.35 35.68 -9.76
N VAL A 73 28.83 34.43 -9.75
CA VAL A 73 30.23 34.10 -10.01
C VAL A 73 30.62 34.45 -11.45
N LEU A 74 29.80 34.09 -12.44
CA LEU A 74 30.03 34.42 -13.84
C LEU A 74 29.97 35.93 -14.10
N ALA A 75 29.00 36.65 -13.52
CA ALA A 75 28.94 38.11 -13.64
C ALA A 75 30.19 38.80 -13.07
N LYS A 76 30.75 38.29 -11.97
CA LYS A 76 32.02 38.80 -11.41
C LYS A 76 33.21 38.55 -12.35
N PHE A 77 33.27 37.39 -13.02
CA PHE A 77 34.35 37.07 -13.96
C PHE A 77 34.22 37.76 -15.32
N GLU A 78 33.00 38.09 -15.76
CA GLU A 78 32.75 38.77 -17.03
C GLU A 78 33.00 40.30 -16.95
N GLY A 79 33.07 40.86 -15.74
CA GLY A 79 33.39 42.27 -15.47
C GLY A 79 32.17 43.16 -15.21
N ARG A 80 32.41 44.39 -14.75
CA ARG A 80 31.42 45.33 -14.17
C ARG A 80 30.28 45.79 -15.12
N THR A 81 30.34 45.47 -16.41
CA THR A 81 29.36 45.93 -17.40
C THR A 81 28.20 44.97 -17.63
N THR A 82 28.25 43.77 -17.05
CA THR A 82 27.18 42.78 -17.19
C THR A 82 26.21 42.84 -16.01
N SER A 83 24.91 42.94 -16.32
CA SER A 83 23.86 42.85 -15.30
C SER A 83 23.75 41.39 -14.82
N ILE A 84 23.81 41.17 -13.50
CA ILE A 84 23.65 39.86 -12.86
C ILE A 84 22.36 39.18 -13.33
N LEU A 85 21.27 39.96 -13.46
CA LEU A 85 19.98 39.47 -13.94
C LEU A 85 20.08 39.00 -15.40
N GLY A 86 20.83 39.73 -16.24
CA GLY A 86 21.08 39.33 -17.62
C GLY A 86 21.86 38.02 -17.72
N THR A 87 22.88 37.83 -16.87
CA THR A 87 23.63 36.57 -16.78
C THR A 87 22.76 35.43 -16.28
N LEU A 88 21.88 35.68 -15.30
CA LEU A 88 20.91 34.69 -14.82
C LEU A 88 19.97 34.24 -15.94
N PHE A 89 19.39 35.16 -16.71
CA PHE A 89 18.55 34.80 -17.85
C PHE A 89 19.30 34.02 -18.93
N LYS A 90 20.58 34.32 -19.19
CA LYS A 90 21.41 33.53 -20.12
C LYS A 90 21.59 32.09 -19.63
N ILE A 91 21.90 31.90 -18.35
CA ILE A 91 22.06 30.57 -17.74
C ILE A 91 20.74 29.81 -17.76
N PHE A 92 19.63 30.46 -17.41
CA PHE A 92 18.30 29.87 -17.48
C PHE A 92 17.93 29.47 -18.92
N ALA A 93 18.21 30.33 -19.90
CA ALA A 93 18.01 30.04 -21.31
C ALA A 93 18.87 28.85 -21.79
N ASN A 94 20.07 28.67 -21.24
CA ASN A 94 20.89 27.50 -21.51
C ASN A 94 20.29 26.20 -20.97
N ILE A 95 19.69 26.24 -19.79
CA ILE A 95 18.87 25.12 -19.29
C ILE A 95 17.68 24.88 -20.22
N LEU A 96 17.15 25.87 -20.93
CA LEU A 96 16.13 25.63 -21.94
C LEU A 96 16.68 25.07 -23.27
N GLY A 97 18.00 24.97 -23.41
CA GLY A 97 18.67 24.45 -24.60
C GLY A 97 19.23 25.54 -25.53
N GLN A 98 19.20 26.81 -25.13
CA GLN A 98 19.82 27.88 -25.90
C GLN A 98 21.35 27.88 -25.75
N PRO A 99 22.11 28.27 -26.80
CA PRO A 99 23.55 28.38 -26.71
C PRO A 99 23.98 29.52 -25.78
N LEU A 100 25.01 29.31 -24.97
CA LEU A 100 25.63 30.34 -24.15
C LEU A 100 26.63 31.14 -24.98
N ILE A 101 26.34 32.42 -25.19
CA ILE A 101 27.25 33.35 -25.87
C ILE A 101 27.78 34.35 -24.84
N PHE A 102 29.02 34.13 -24.43
CA PHE A 102 29.76 35.02 -23.54
C PHE A 102 30.85 35.76 -24.31
N LYS A 103 31.06 37.04 -23.99
CA LYS A 103 32.00 37.91 -24.73
C LYS A 103 33.44 37.76 -24.24
N ASN A 104 33.63 37.29 -23.00
CA ASN A 104 34.94 37.19 -22.36
C ASN A 104 35.50 35.76 -22.43
N ASN A 105 36.65 35.60 -23.08
CA ASN A 105 37.26 34.28 -23.34
C ASN A 105 38.38 33.96 -22.33
N SER A 106 38.06 34.07 -21.04
CA SER A 106 39.01 33.79 -19.95
C SER A 106 39.03 32.30 -19.61
N LEU A 107 40.22 31.73 -19.37
CA LEU A 107 40.40 30.33 -18.95
C LEU A 107 39.56 29.97 -17.72
N LYS A 108 39.46 30.88 -16.74
CA LYS A 108 38.65 30.66 -15.52
C LYS A 108 37.15 30.61 -15.80
N SER A 109 36.69 31.40 -16.79
CA SER A 109 35.29 31.41 -17.22
C SER A 109 34.98 30.15 -18.01
N ASN A 110 35.89 29.71 -18.88
CA ASN A 110 35.70 28.52 -19.71
C ASN A 110 35.69 27.21 -18.91
N THR A 111 36.53 27.08 -17.88
CA THR A 111 36.49 25.91 -16.99
C THR A 111 35.20 25.87 -16.19
N LEU A 112 34.75 27.02 -15.66
CA LEU A 112 33.49 27.14 -14.93
C LEU A 112 32.28 26.83 -15.83
N LEU A 113 32.30 27.29 -17.08
CA LEU A 113 31.26 27.01 -18.07
C LEU A 113 31.21 25.53 -18.47
N SER A 114 32.38 24.89 -18.60
CA SER A 114 32.47 23.46 -18.90
C SER A 114 31.89 22.62 -17.75
N PHE A 115 32.19 22.98 -16.50
CA PHE A 115 31.58 22.38 -15.31
C PHE A 115 30.07 22.59 -15.27
N TRP A 116 29.60 23.79 -15.63
CA TRP A 116 28.18 24.09 -15.73
C TRP A 116 27.46 23.22 -16.78
N LEU A 117 28.04 23.02 -17.96
CA LEU A 117 27.41 22.21 -19.02
C LEU A 117 27.27 20.74 -18.60
N PHE A 118 28.21 20.21 -17.83
CA PHE A 118 28.09 18.88 -17.26
C PHE A 118 26.93 18.81 -16.26
N PHE A 119 26.78 19.83 -15.40
CA PHE A 119 25.72 19.93 -14.41
C PHE A 119 24.33 20.18 -15.02
N ALA A 120 24.23 21.05 -16.03
CA ALA A 120 22.98 21.42 -16.71
C ALA A 120 22.40 20.29 -17.59
N ASN A 121 23.03 19.12 -17.59
CA ASN A 121 22.60 18.00 -18.39
C ASN A 121 21.25 17.45 -17.92
N LYS A 122 20.27 17.49 -18.81
CA LYS A 122 18.86 17.14 -18.52
C LYS A 122 18.60 15.65 -18.46
N PHE A 123 19.57 14.79 -18.79
CA PHE A 123 19.35 13.34 -18.88
C PHE A 123 18.75 12.75 -17.61
N SER A 124 19.22 13.18 -16.43
CA SER A 124 18.70 12.67 -15.15
C SER A 124 17.23 13.00 -14.93
N TYR A 125 16.82 14.25 -15.23
CA TYR A 125 15.42 14.67 -15.12
C TYR A 125 14.53 13.93 -16.14
N SER A 126 14.96 13.84 -17.40
CA SER A 126 14.19 13.13 -18.42
C SER A 126 14.04 11.64 -18.12
N ALA A 127 15.08 10.99 -17.61
CA ALA A 127 15.05 9.57 -17.25
C ALA A 127 14.13 9.30 -16.04
N THR A 128 14.20 10.13 -15.01
CA THR A 128 13.33 10.02 -13.83
C THR A 128 11.88 10.34 -14.16
N LEU A 129 11.62 11.39 -14.94
CA LEU A 129 10.29 11.70 -15.46
C LEU A 129 9.72 10.54 -16.29
N LEU A 130 10.54 9.95 -17.16
CA LEU A 130 10.14 8.78 -17.95
C LEU A 130 9.78 7.59 -17.05
N SER A 131 10.56 7.33 -16.00
CA SER A 131 10.24 6.29 -15.01
C SER A 131 8.89 6.53 -14.33
N PHE A 132 8.57 7.77 -13.95
CA PHE A 132 7.26 8.13 -13.39
C PHE A 132 6.11 8.03 -14.39
N LEU A 133 6.37 8.22 -15.68
CA LEU A 133 5.38 8.03 -16.74
C LEU A 133 5.13 6.54 -17.03
N ILE A 134 6.16 5.70 -16.95
CA ILE A 134 6.03 4.24 -17.13
C ILE A 134 5.32 3.63 -15.92
N GLN A 135 5.70 4.04 -14.71
CA GLN A 135 5.07 3.56 -13.47
C GLN A 135 4.38 4.73 -12.76
N PRO A 136 3.06 4.91 -12.96
CA PRO A 136 2.35 6.02 -12.38
C PRO A 136 2.38 5.95 -10.85
N LEU A 137 2.61 7.10 -10.23
CA LEU A 137 2.52 7.27 -8.78
C LEU A 137 1.11 6.90 -8.31
N ARG A 138 1.03 5.85 -7.50
CA ARG A 138 -0.18 5.47 -6.78
C ARG A 138 -0.09 6.04 -5.37
N GLU A 139 -1.24 6.40 -4.81
CA GLU A 139 -1.29 6.77 -3.40
C GLU A 139 -0.86 5.57 -2.54
N SER A 140 -0.16 5.82 -1.44
CA SER A 140 0.30 4.76 -0.55
C SER A 140 -0.92 3.96 -0.06
N PRO A 141 -1.10 2.70 -0.47
CA PRO A 141 -2.20 1.92 0.05
C PRO A 141 -1.94 1.66 1.54
N ILE A 142 -2.96 1.74 2.38
CA ILE A 142 -3.00 1.00 3.67
C ILE A 142 -2.56 -0.44 3.41
N GLN A 143 -1.40 -0.82 3.94
CA GLN A 143 -0.82 -2.17 3.76
C GLN A 143 -1.02 -3.04 5.00
N ASN A 144 -1.02 -2.40 6.18
CA ASN A 144 -0.96 -3.09 7.46
C ASN A 144 -2.17 -2.75 8.34
N PHE A 145 -2.54 -3.68 9.23
CA PHE A 145 -3.62 -3.46 10.21
C PHE A 145 -3.36 -2.27 11.15
N TYR A 146 -2.10 -1.91 11.39
CA TYR A 146 -1.75 -0.71 12.14
C TYR A 146 -2.20 0.56 11.41
N GLU A 147 -1.87 0.69 10.13
CA GLU A 147 -2.30 1.82 9.30
C GLU A 147 -3.82 1.83 9.13
N LEU A 148 -4.42 0.63 8.99
CA LEU A 148 -5.87 0.47 8.91
C LEU A 148 -6.54 1.01 10.19
N SER A 149 -6.07 0.59 11.37
CA SER A 149 -6.63 1.05 12.64
C SER A 149 -6.58 2.57 12.80
N LYS A 150 -5.49 3.22 12.34
CA LYS A 150 -5.39 4.68 12.34
C LYS A 150 -6.34 5.34 11.33
N ALA A 151 -6.44 4.79 10.13
CA ALA A 151 -7.28 5.32 9.06
C ALA A 151 -8.77 5.28 9.44
N VAL A 152 -9.20 4.19 10.07
CA VAL A 152 -10.57 4.00 10.59
C VAL A 152 -10.87 4.93 11.76
N GLN A 153 -9.95 5.04 12.72
CA GLN A 153 -10.10 5.98 13.86
C GLN A 153 -10.17 7.44 13.40
N ALA A 154 -9.47 7.78 12.32
CA ALA A 154 -9.55 9.10 11.70
C ALA A 154 -10.85 9.34 10.90
N GLY A 155 -11.72 8.32 10.76
CA GLY A 155 -12.96 8.39 9.98
C GLY A 155 -12.75 8.43 8.48
N SER A 156 -11.54 8.13 7.99
CA SER A 156 -11.19 8.24 6.57
C SER A 156 -11.59 7.03 5.74
N HIS A 157 -11.78 5.87 6.38
CA HIS A 157 -12.12 4.61 5.75
C HIS A 157 -13.19 3.89 6.58
N LYS A 158 -14.07 3.14 5.91
CA LYS A 158 -15.08 2.28 6.52
C LYS A 158 -14.66 0.83 6.43
N ASP A 159 -14.82 0.11 7.53
CA ASP A 159 -14.28 -1.23 7.69
C ASP A 159 -15.38 -2.21 8.04
N TYR A 160 -15.53 -3.28 7.25
CA TYR A 160 -16.50 -4.34 7.54
C TYR A 160 -15.79 -5.63 7.91
N PHE A 161 -16.06 -6.11 9.12
CA PHE A 161 -15.50 -7.33 9.65
C PHE A 161 -16.62 -8.29 10.06
N SER A 162 -16.34 -9.60 10.00
CA SER A 162 -17.26 -10.59 10.56
C SER A 162 -17.41 -10.42 12.08
N VAL A 163 -18.55 -10.78 12.65
CA VAL A 163 -18.79 -10.73 14.12
C VAL A 163 -17.70 -11.50 14.88
N TYR A 164 -17.27 -12.63 14.35
CA TYR A 164 -16.19 -13.43 14.91
C TYR A 164 -14.85 -12.68 14.91
N SER A 165 -14.53 -12.02 13.80
CA SER A 165 -13.32 -11.21 13.67
C SER A 165 -13.33 -10.02 14.64
N ILE A 166 -14.47 -9.34 14.79
CA ILE A 166 -14.64 -8.22 15.73
C ILE A 166 -14.40 -8.68 17.17
N HIS A 167 -15.02 -9.78 17.59
CA HIS A 167 -14.81 -10.33 18.93
C HIS A 167 -13.34 -10.70 19.18
N ARG A 168 -12.66 -11.24 18.16
CA ARG A 168 -11.23 -11.58 18.26
C ARG A 168 -10.32 -10.35 18.29
N LEU A 169 -10.67 -9.29 17.56
CA LEU A 169 -9.99 -8.00 17.58
C LEU A 169 -10.08 -7.36 18.96
N SER A 170 -11.29 -7.28 19.55
CA SER A 170 -11.52 -6.72 20.88
C SER A 170 -10.78 -7.46 22.00
N ASN A 171 -10.54 -8.76 21.84
CA ASN A 171 -9.80 -9.57 22.81
C ASN A 171 -8.31 -9.70 22.49
N SER A 172 -7.79 -8.95 21.50
CA SER A 172 -6.39 -9.01 21.12
C SER A 172 -5.48 -8.32 22.14
N ASN A 173 -4.27 -8.87 22.35
CA ASN A 173 -3.24 -8.26 23.20
C ASN A 173 -2.66 -6.97 22.59
N LEU A 174 -2.85 -6.75 21.28
CA LEU A 174 -2.35 -5.59 20.57
C LEU A 174 -3.32 -4.41 20.72
N ALA A 175 -2.84 -3.31 21.32
CA ALA A 175 -3.68 -2.14 21.60
C ALA A 175 -4.41 -1.57 20.37
N HIS A 176 -3.74 -1.52 19.22
CA HIS A 176 -4.31 -1.00 17.98
C HIS A 176 -5.43 -1.90 17.41
N LEU A 177 -5.30 -3.22 17.53
CA LEU A 177 -6.35 -4.17 17.11
C LEU A 177 -7.53 -4.16 18.07
N ARG A 178 -7.27 -4.04 19.38
CA ARG A 178 -8.33 -3.91 20.39
C ARG A 178 -9.17 -2.66 20.17
N GLN A 179 -8.51 -1.51 19.96
CA GLN A 179 -9.18 -0.26 19.63
C GLN A 179 -10.00 -0.35 18.35
N LEU A 180 -9.47 -1.01 17.32
CA LEU A 180 -10.20 -1.26 16.08
C LEU A 180 -11.44 -2.13 16.33
N GLY A 181 -11.31 -3.23 17.07
CA GLY A 181 -12.44 -4.10 17.41
C GLY A 181 -13.52 -3.40 18.23
N GLU A 182 -13.14 -2.60 19.23
CA GLU A 182 -14.07 -1.79 20.03
C GLU A 182 -14.79 -0.73 19.17
N PHE A 183 -14.08 -0.10 18.23
CA PHE A 183 -14.68 0.88 17.31
C PHE A 183 -15.72 0.22 16.40
N LEU A 184 -15.38 -0.92 15.80
CA LEU A 184 -16.28 -1.69 14.93
C LEU A 184 -17.50 -2.23 15.69
N ALA A 185 -17.30 -2.70 16.93
CA ALA A 185 -18.37 -3.18 17.79
C ALA A 185 -19.37 -2.06 18.16
N ARG A 186 -18.91 -0.81 18.31
CA ARG A 186 -19.79 0.34 18.60
C ARG A 186 -20.62 0.77 17.39
N ASN A 187 -20.06 0.63 16.18
CA ASN A 187 -20.68 1.15 14.96
C ASN A 187 -21.56 0.13 14.22
N ASN A 188 -21.69 -1.11 14.71
CA ASN A 188 -22.45 -2.20 14.06
C ASN A 188 -22.05 -2.45 12.58
N GLU A 189 -20.79 -2.24 12.23
CA GLU A 189 -20.25 -2.46 10.88
C GLU A 189 -19.93 -3.94 10.65
N ILE A 190 -20.97 -4.77 10.69
CA ILE A 190 -20.88 -6.23 10.55
C ILE A 190 -20.98 -6.62 9.07
N GLU A 191 -20.07 -7.48 8.62
CA GLU A 191 -20.10 -8.05 7.28
C GLU A 191 -21.16 -9.17 7.16
N ASP A 192 -22.14 -8.99 6.25
CA ASP A 192 -23.08 -10.05 5.86
C ASP A 192 -22.62 -10.72 4.55
N LEU A 193 -22.27 -12.01 4.65
CA LEU A 193 -21.80 -12.83 3.53
C LEU A 193 -22.91 -13.11 2.50
N LYS A 194 -24.19 -13.07 2.89
CA LYS A 194 -25.32 -13.49 2.02
C LYS A 194 -25.65 -12.50 0.90
N GLY A 195 -25.11 -11.28 0.96
CA GLY A 195 -25.33 -10.20 -0.01
C GLY A 195 -24.15 -9.89 -0.94
N MET A 196 -23.15 -10.77 -1.04
CA MET A 196 -21.96 -10.52 -1.86
C MET A 196 -22.26 -10.59 -3.37
N THR A 197 -22.52 -9.42 -3.98
CA THR A 197 -22.55 -9.23 -5.44
C THR A 197 -21.48 -8.21 -5.86
N GLU A 198 -20.73 -8.49 -6.95
CA GLU A 198 -19.54 -7.73 -7.38
C GLU A 198 -19.74 -6.21 -7.53
N GLN A 199 -20.97 -5.75 -7.82
CA GLN A 199 -21.21 -4.37 -8.29
C GLN A 199 -21.52 -3.34 -7.18
N ASN A 200 -21.83 -3.74 -5.95
CA ASN A 200 -22.41 -2.80 -4.96
C ASN A 200 -21.49 -2.41 -3.79
N TYR A 201 -20.25 -2.91 -3.68
CA TYR A 201 -19.61 -2.93 -2.35
C TYR A 201 -18.10 -2.69 -2.26
N LEU A 202 -17.38 -2.63 -3.39
CA LEU A 202 -15.97 -2.24 -3.41
C LEU A 202 -15.88 -0.76 -3.78
N THR A 203 -15.76 0.10 -2.78
CA THR A 203 -15.43 1.53 -2.95
C THR A 203 -14.02 1.77 -2.45
N HIS A 204 -13.33 2.79 -2.95
CA HIS A 204 -11.94 3.09 -2.54
C HIS A 204 -11.76 3.32 -1.04
N GLU A 205 -12.83 3.71 -0.34
CA GLU A 205 -12.84 4.01 1.10
C GLU A 205 -13.24 2.80 1.96
N VAL A 206 -13.62 1.68 1.35
CA VAL A 206 -14.13 0.50 2.06
C VAL A 206 -13.06 -0.58 2.14
N VAL A 207 -12.76 -1.02 3.36
CA VAL A 207 -11.91 -2.16 3.64
C VAL A 207 -12.75 -3.28 4.22
N ARG A 208 -12.49 -4.53 3.80
CA ARG A 208 -13.23 -5.70 4.27
C ARG A 208 -12.30 -6.80 4.70
N SER A 209 -12.73 -7.60 5.67
CA SER A 209 -11.93 -8.72 6.19
C SER A 209 -12.51 -10.06 5.78
N LEU A 210 -11.73 -10.88 5.09
CA LEU A 210 -12.15 -12.23 4.75
C LEU A 210 -10.94 -13.15 4.75
N SER A 211 -11.18 -14.46 4.85
CA SER A 211 -10.13 -15.43 4.59
C SER A 211 -9.54 -15.23 3.19
N ARG A 212 -8.23 -15.36 3.05
CA ARG A 212 -7.51 -15.19 1.78
C ARG A 212 -8.10 -16.05 0.67
N ASP A 213 -8.46 -17.29 0.96
CA ASP A 213 -8.99 -18.22 -0.04
C ASP A 213 -10.41 -17.85 -0.47
N ASN A 214 -11.32 -17.57 0.46
CA ASN A 214 -12.65 -17.08 0.09
C ASN A 214 -12.58 -15.76 -0.69
N ALA A 215 -11.71 -14.82 -0.30
CA ALA A 215 -11.54 -13.57 -1.01
C ALA A 215 -11.06 -13.79 -2.47
N LYS A 216 -10.12 -14.71 -2.68
CA LYS A 216 -9.68 -15.11 -4.03
C LYS A 216 -10.78 -15.81 -4.82
N ILE A 217 -11.64 -16.61 -4.18
CA ILE A 217 -12.78 -17.27 -4.84
C ILE A 217 -13.82 -16.23 -5.28
N PHE A 218 -14.17 -15.28 -4.40
CA PHE A 218 -15.19 -14.26 -4.70
C PHE A 218 -14.72 -13.22 -5.72
N PHE A 219 -13.47 -12.78 -5.63
CA PHE A 219 -12.99 -11.63 -6.42
C PHE A 219 -11.92 -11.97 -7.46
N GLY A 220 -11.41 -13.21 -7.46
CA GLY A 220 -10.32 -13.64 -8.31
C GLY A 220 -8.98 -12.95 -8.00
N ASN A 221 -7.95 -13.28 -8.77
CA ASN A 221 -6.65 -12.61 -8.69
C ASN A 221 -6.59 -11.38 -9.62
N ARG A 222 -7.58 -10.48 -9.52
CA ARG A 222 -7.68 -9.31 -10.39
C ARG A 222 -6.71 -8.22 -9.95
N ASN A 223 -6.03 -7.58 -10.90
CA ASN A 223 -5.10 -6.45 -10.68
C ASN A 223 -5.75 -5.18 -10.07
N GLY A 224 -7.06 -5.18 -9.82
CA GLY A 224 -7.80 -4.06 -9.23
C GLY A 224 -7.97 -4.15 -7.72
N ILE A 225 -7.62 -5.28 -7.10
CA ILE A 225 -7.83 -5.54 -5.67
C ILE A 225 -6.48 -5.76 -5.00
N TYR A 226 -6.29 -5.07 -3.88
CA TYR A 226 -5.16 -5.26 -3.00
C TYR A 226 -5.57 -6.21 -1.87
N TYR A 227 -4.78 -7.27 -1.68
CA TYR A 227 -4.88 -8.20 -0.57
C TYR A 227 -3.75 -7.89 0.41
N SER A 228 -4.04 -7.74 1.70
CA SER A 228 -2.99 -7.49 2.69
C SER A 228 -2.01 -8.67 2.77
N GLU A 229 -0.73 -8.34 2.88
CA GLU A 229 0.31 -9.34 3.14
C GLU A 229 0.22 -9.83 4.58
N ASN A 230 -0.04 -8.91 5.51
CA ASN A 230 -0.22 -9.25 6.91
C ASN A 230 -1.53 -9.99 7.13
N THR A 231 -1.48 -11.03 7.96
CA THR A 231 -2.63 -11.80 8.40
C THR A 231 -3.07 -11.32 9.79
N LEU A 232 -4.38 -11.25 10.01
CA LEU A 232 -4.93 -10.86 11.30
C LEU A 232 -4.84 -12.01 12.30
N PHE A 233 -5.22 -13.20 11.83
CA PHE A 233 -5.09 -14.45 12.54
C PHE A 233 -5.14 -15.60 11.53
N VAL A 234 -4.61 -16.72 11.98
CA VAL A 234 -4.50 -17.95 11.22
C VAL A 234 -5.26 -19.02 11.99
N ASN A 235 -6.16 -19.72 11.31
CA ASN A 235 -6.90 -20.83 11.90
C ASN A 235 -6.69 -22.08 11.04
N PRO A 236 -6.25 -23.20 11.61
CA PRO A 236 -6.31 -24.46 10.89
C PRO A 236 -7.78 -24.86 10.71
N THR A 237 -8.09 -25.41 9.55
CA THR A 237 -9.40 -25.99 9.25
C THR A 237 -9.26 -27.51 9.24
N ALA A 238 -10.23 -28.16 9.85
CA ALA A 238 -10.22 -29.59 10.06
C ALA A 238 -11.65 -30.13 10.00
N PHE A 239 -11.78 -31.43 9.74
CA PHE A 239 -13.08 -32.08 9.86
C PHE A 239 -13.46 -32.19 11.33
N ALA A 240 -14.73 -31.93 11.64
CA ALA A 240 -15.24 -32.07 12.99
C ALA A 240 -16.11 -33.31 13.11
N PHE A 241 -15.99 -34.01 14.23
CA PHE A 241 -16.74 -35.22 14.54
C PHE A 241 -17.23 -35.20 15.99
N GLY A 242 -18.32 -35.92 16.23
CA GLY A 242 -18.85 -36.13 17.58
C GLY A 242 -17.81 -36.81 18.48
N LYS A 243 -17.83 -36.50 19.79
CA LYS A 243 -16.87 -37.10 20.75
C LYS A 243 -16.91 -38.62 20.81
N ASN A 244 -18.04 -39.22 20.47
CA ASN A 244 -18.27 -40.67 20.51
C ASN A 244 -18.01 -41.34 19.15
N PHE A 245 -17.47 -40.62 18.17
CA PHE A 245 -17.23 -41.15 16.83
C PHE A 245 -16.01 -42.09 16.83
N LEU A 246 -16.23 -43.38 16.53
CA LEU A 246 -15.22 -44.44 16.67
C LEU A 246 -14.20 -44.52 15.51
N MET A 247 -14.51 -43.98 14.33
CA MET A 247 -13.67 -44.06 13.12
C MET A 247 -12.64 -42.92 12.99
N TYR A 248 -12.38 -42.13 14.05
CA TYR A 248 -11.45 -41.00 13.95
C TYR A 248 -10.00 -41.41 13.63
N ILE A 249 -9.60 -42.61 14.06
CA ILE A 249 -8.23 -43.14 13.84
C ILE A 249 -7.98 -43.42 12.35
N GLU A 250 -8.95 -43.97 11.61
CA GLU A 250 -8.78 -44.27 10.18
C GLU A 250 -8.67 -42.99 9.33
N ILE A 251 -9.35 -41.91 9.74
CA ILE A 251 -9.30 -40.63 9.01
C ILE A 251 -7.93 -39.95 9.17
N GLU A 252 -7.26 -40.11 10.31
CA GLU A 252 -5.91 -39.57 10.50
C GLU A 252 -4.85 -40.28 9.64
N PHE A 253 -5.04 -41.58 9.34
CA PHE A 253 -4.08 -42.37 8.56
C PHE A 253 -4.22 -42.20 7.04
N CYS A 254 -5.40 -41.82 6.53
CA CYS A 254 -5.60 -41.63 5.08
C CYS A 254 -4.89 -40.41 4.47
N TYR A 255 -4.30 -39.54 5.30
CA TYR A 255 -3.61 -38.31 4.86
C TYR A 255 -2.07 -38.39 4.95
N PHE A 256 -1.51 -39.59 5.17
CA PHE A 256 -0.07 -39.87 5.08
C PHE A 256 0.30 -40.72 3.86
#